data_AF-A0A1H4ZBQ9-F1
#
_entry.id   AF-A0A1H4ZBQ9-F1
#
_cell.length_a   1.000
_cell.length_b   1.000
_cell.length_c   1.000
_cell.angle_alpha   90.00
_cell.angle_beta   90.00
_cell.angle_gamma   90.00
#
_symmetry.space_group_name_H-M   'P 1'
#
loop_
_entity.id
_entity.type
_entity.pdbx_description
1 polymer ?
#
loop_
_entity_poly.entity_id
_entity_poly.type
_entity_poly.pdbx_seq_one_letter_code
_entity_poly.pdbx_strand_id
1 'polypeptide(L)'
;MLDESRELGSEIALVDVMIAIYVIGSRVKHLTGDTASATALLTQGGDIAQTMSLPRLAARVDDERVRQALTSDLPEGFDVREQGQPPPATAPRTAQANGIATITARTKEASAIRLFLADHTNAQAEVTGSRARALVQATTAQGRPRALVQANVLLTACLAAAGRMPEAEQVLAPAAATCSRLHLPRLLLDASPPVRSVAASLRDAQRGGRWRAQWPTIAPEFLDTVAHPV
;
A
#
# COMPACT_ATOMS: atom_id res chain seq x y z
N MET A 1 -15.42 -10.70 -30.89
CA MET A 1 -14.27 -11.36 -30.20
C MET A 1 -12.87 -10.78 -30.49
N LEU A 2 -12.66 -9.91 -31.48
CA LEU A 2 -11.47 -9.02 -31.51
C LEU A 2 -11.81 -7.58 -31.08
N ASP A 3 -13.02 -7.10 -31.43
CA ASP A 3 -13.47 -5.76 -31.03
C ASP A 3 -13.65 -5.63 -29.51
N GLU A 4 -14.20 -6.64 -28.84
CA GLU A 4 -14.30 -6.69 -27.36
C GLU A 4 -12.92 -6.67 -26.67
N SER A 5 -11.89 -7.26 -27.32
CA SER A 5 -10.51 -7.23 -26.79
C SER A 5 -9.85 -5.86 -27.00
N ARG A 6 -10.25 -5.12 -28.05
CA ARG A 6 -9.77 -3.76 -28.34
C ARG A 6 -10.39 -2.73 -27.40
N GLU A 7 -11.69 -2.84 -27.12
CA GLU A 7 -12.37 -2.02 -26.13
C GLU A 7 -11.80 -2.25 -24.73
N LEU A 8 -11.65 -3.50 -24.28
CA LEU A 8 -11.04 -3.80 -22.97
C LEU A 8 -9.57 -3.37 -22.87
N GLY A 9 -8.77 -3.54 -23.92
CA GLY A 9 -7.38 -3.08 -23.95
C GLY A 9 -7.27 -1.55 -23.84
N SER A 10 -8.19 -0.83 -24.50
CA SER A 10 -8.28 0.63 -24.43
C SER A 10 -8.73 1.14 -23.05
N GLU A 11 -9.67 0.44 -22.41
CA GLU A 11 -10.16 0.78 -21.08
C GLU A 11 -9.10 0.52 -20.00
N ILE A 12 -8.37 -0.59 -20.08
CA ILE A 12 -7.26 -0.90 -19.17
C ILE A 12 -6.16 0.16 -19.27
N ALA A 13 -5.75 0.51 -20.50
CA ALA A 13 -4.74 1.53 -20.72
C ALA A 13 -5.23 2.90 -20.22
N LEU A 14 -6.50 3.24 -20.45
CA LEU A 14 -7.11 4.48 -19.97
C LEU A 14 -7.11 4.54 -18.44
N VAL A 15 -7.51 3.47 -17.75
CA VAL A 15 -7.52 3.44 -16.28
C VAL A 15 -6.11 3.58 -15.70
N ASP A 16 -5.08 2.98 -16.31
CA ASP A 16 -3.69 3.18 -15.87
C ASP A 16 -3.21 4.63 -16.05
N VAL A 17 -3.59 5.27 -17.16
CA VAL A 17 -3.33 6.70 -17.39
C VAL A 17 -4.05 7.55 -16.33
N MET A 18 -5.30 7.25 -16.01
CA MET A 18 -6.06 7.97 -14.99
C MET A 18 -5.46 7.78 -13.59
N ILE A 19 -4.97 6.58 -13.25
CA ILE A 19 -4.24 6.35 -12.00
C ILE A 19 -2.97 7.21 -11.97
N ALA A 20 -2.23 7.31 -13.08
CA ALA A 20 -1.06 8.17 -13.13
C ALA A 20 -1.41 9.66 -12.93
N ILE A 21 -2.46 10.15 -13.58
CA ILE A 21 -2.90 11.56 -13.48
C ILE A 21 -3.40 11.87 -12.07
N TYR A 22 -4.41 11.13 -11.59
CA TYR A 22 -5.12 11.50 -10.37
C TYR A 22 -4.41 11.03 -9.11
N VAL A 23 -3.85 9.82 -9.10
CA VAL A 23 -3.24 9.25 -7.88
C VAL A 23 -1.77 9.63 -7.76
N ILE A 24 -0.97 9.37 -8.81
CA ILE A 24 0.45 9.73 -8.78
C ILE A 24 0.63 11.25 -8.84
N GLY A 25 -0.15 11.95 -9.66
CA GLY A 25 -0.16 13.41 -9.69
C GLY A 25 -0.51 14.02 -8.34
N SER A 26 -1.55 13.52 -7.66
CA SER A 26 -1.89 13.94 -6.30
C SER A 26 -0.72 13.75 -5.35
N ARG A 27 -0.08 12.57 -5.36
CA ARG A 27 1.06 12.29 -4.49
C ARG A 27 2.22 13.26 -4.73
N VAL A 28 2.57 13.53 -5.98
CA VAL A 28 3.64 14.47 -6.32
C VAL A 28 3.30 15.87 -5.79
N LYS A 29 2.06 16.33 -6.00
CA LYS A 29 1.60 17.62 -5.48
C LYS A 29 1.68 17.71 -3.96
N HIS A 30 1.20 16.68 -3.27
CA HIS A 30 1.26 16.57 -1.82
C HIS A 30 2.71 16.65 -1.30
N LEU A 31 3.62 15.89 -1.92
CA LEU A 31 5.05 15.91 -1.57
C LEU A 31 5.72 17.26 -1.82
N THR A 32 5.21 18.06 -2.75
CA THR A 32 5.69 19.44 -3.01
C THR A 32 5.00 20.51 -2.15
N GLY A 33 4.12 20.13 -1.22
CA GLY A 33 3.40 21.06 -0.34
C GLY A 33 2.12 21.66 -0.95
N ASP A 34 1.79 21.32 -2.21
CA ASP A 34 0.58 21.76 -2.91
C ASP A 34 -0.59 20.82 -2.55
N THR A 35 -0.99 20.86 -1.27
CA THR A 35 -2.03 19.98 -0.73
C THR A 35 -3.40 20.24 -1.35
N ALA A 36 -3.71 21.50 -1.68
CA ALA A 36 -4.96 21.87 -2.34
C ALA A 36 -5.10 21.20 -3.71
N SER A 37 -4.07 21.26 -4.57
CA SER A 37 -4.11 20.57 -5.86
C SER A 37 -4.07 19.06 -5.71
N ALA A 38 -3.38 18.55 -4.69
CA ALA A 38 -3.36 17.12 -4.39
C ALA A 38 -4.76 16.58 -4.06
N THR A 39 -5.51 17.26 -3.20
CA THR A 39 -6.89 16.91 -2.85
C THR A 39 -7.80 17.05 -4.06
N ALA A 40 -7.70 18.15 -4.83
CA ALA A 40 -8.53 18.36 -6.01
C ALA A 40 -8.39 17.23 -7.06
N LEU A 41 -7.17 16.73 -7.28
CA LEU A 41 -6.92 15.60 -8.17
C LEU A 41 -7.59 14.30 -7.67
N LEU A 42 -7.60 14.06 -6.35
CA LEU A 42 -8.26 12.88 -5.78
C LEU A 42 -9.78 13.00 -5.83
N THR A 43 -10.34 14.18 -5.56
CA THR A 43 -11.77 14.45 -5.72
C THR A 43 -12.20 14.18 -7.16
N GLN A 44 -11.53 14.81 -8.13
CA GLN A 44 -11.84 14.61 -9.55
C GLN A 44 -11.69 13.13 -9.97
N GLY A 45 -10.63 12.46 -9.54
CA GLY A 45 -10.42 11.04 -9.82
C GLY A 45 -11.53 10.15 -9.23
N GLY A 46 -12.01 10.48 -8.02
CA GLY A 46 -13.11 9.80 -7.36
C GLY A 46 -14.44 9.98 -8.09
N ASP A 47 -14.78 11.21 -8.47
CA ASP A 47 -16.01 11.53 -9.21
C ASP A 47 -16.06 10.79 -10.54
N ILE A 48 -14.95 10.76 -11.28
CA ILE A 48 -14.88 10.02 -12.55
C ILE A 48 -14.98 8.51 -12.29
N ALA A 49 -14.31 7.99 -11.27
CA ALA A 49 -14.38 6.56 -10.95
C ALA A 49 -15.81 6.11 -10.62
N GLN A 50 -16.59 6.96 -9.93
CA GLN A 50 -18.00 6.70 -9.65
C GLN A 50 -18.84 6.82 -10.91
N THR A 51 -18.72 7.94 -11.64
CA THR A 51 -19.52 8.23 -12.85
C THR A 51 -19.35 7.15 -13.92
N MET A 52 -18.13 6.64 -14.09
CA MET A 52 -17.79 5.62 -15.09
C MET A 52 -17.77 4.19 -14.53
N SER A 53 -18.12 3.99 -13.25
CA SER A 53 -18.08 2.66 -12.60
C SER A 53 -16.73 1.94 -12.75
N LEU A 54 -15.63 2.64 -12.45
CA LEU A 54 -14.25 2.15 -12.58
C LEU A 54 -13.69 1.71 -11.22
N PRO A 55 -13.94 0.46 -10.76
CA PRO A 55 -13.61 0.03 -9.40
C PRO A 55 -12.12 0.02 -9.09
N ARG A 56 -11.27 -0.17 -10.11
CA ARG A 56 -9.81 -0.14 -9.94
C ARG A 56 -9.29 1.27 -9.69
N LEU A 57 -9.87 2.27 -10.37
CA LEU A 57 -9.53 3.68 -10.15
C LEU A 57 -10.01 4.11 -8.76
N ALA A 58 -11.27 3.81 -8.42
CA ALA A 58 -11.85 4.11 -7.10
C ALA A 58 -10.97 3.58 -5.97
N ALA A 59 -10.62 2.29 -6.01
CA ALA A 59 -9.76 1.69 -5.00
C ALA A 59 -8.38 2.38 -4.86
N ARG A 60 -7.81 2.89 -5.96
CA ARG A 60 -6.52 3.59 -5.94
C ARG A 60 -6.62 5.02 -5.44
N VAL A 61 -7.72 5.71 -5.75
CA VAL A 61 -8.02 7.03 -5.22
C VAL A 61 -8.24 6.94 -3.70
N ASP A 62 -9.05 5.99 -3.24
CA ASP A 62 -9.33 5.79 -1.82
C ASP A 62 -8.08 5.39 -1.04
N ASP A 63 -7.24 4.51 -1.61
CA ASP A 63 -5.94 4.17 -0.99
C ASP A 63 -5.05 5.40 -0.83
N GLU A 64 -5.07 6.32 -1.79
CA GLU A 64 -4.27 7.56 -1.72
C GLU A 64 -4.86 8.56 -0.72
N ARG A 65 -6.18 8.71 -0.66
CA ARG A 65 -6.86 9.51 0.37
C ARG A 65 -6.47 9.04 1.77
N VAL A 66 -6.50 7.73 2.01
CA VAL A 66 -6.08 7.15 3.29
C VAL A 66 -4.60 7.43 3.58
N ARG A 67 -3.71 7.34 2.58
CA ARG A 67 -2.28 7.68 2.78
C ARG A 67 -2.05 9.14 3.13
N GLN A 68 -2.84 10.04 2.56
CA GLN A 68 -2.75 11.48 2.81
C GLN A 68 -3.60 11.94 4.01
N ALA A 69 -4.17 10.99 4.78
CA ALA A 69 -5.06 11.25 5.92
C ALA A 69 -6.33 12.08 5.57
N LEU A 70 -6.80 12.01 4.32
CA LEU A 70 -8.00 12.66 3.81
C LEU A 70 -9.23 11.75 4.00
N THR A 71 -9.45 11.26 5.23
CA THR A 71 -10.51 10.28 5.51
C THR A 71 -11.91 10.86 5.46
N SER A 72 -12.06 12.19 5.62
CA SER A 72 -13.33 12.91 5.41
C SER A 72 -13.82 12.85 3.97
N ASP A 73 -12.92 12.63 3.02
CA ASP A 73 -13.19 12.68 1.58
C ASP A 73 -13.44 11.28 1.00
N LEU A 74 -13.52 10.26 1.86
CA LEU A 74 -13.89 8.92 1.48
C LEU A 74 -15.39 8.86 1.14
N PRO A 75 -15.81 7.98 0.19
CA PRO A 75 -17.21 7.84 -0.16
C PRO A 75 -18.09 7.47 1.04
N GLU A 76 -19.34 7.96 1.04
CA GLU A 76 -20.35 7.52 2.01
C GLU A 76 -20.53 5.99 1.94
N GLY A 77 -20.57 5.35 3.11
CA GLY A 77 -20.67 3.88 3.18
C GLY A 77 -19.35 3.14 2.95
N PHE A 78 -18.20 3.81 2.97
CA PHE A 78 -16.89 3.14 3.01
C PHE A 78 -16.75 2.30 4.30
N ASP A 79 -17.18 1.04 4.26
CA ASP A 79 -17.02 0.13 5.39
C ASP A 79 -15.67 -0.60 5.33
N VAL A 80 -14.78 -0.18 6.22
CA VAL A 80 -13.43 -0.74 6.44
C VAL A 80 -13.46 -2.23 6.78
N ARG A 81 -14.55 -2.72 7.39
CA ARG A 81 -14.72 -4.12 7.77
C ARG A 81 -15.00 -5.01 6.55
N GLU A 82 -15.67 -4.47 5.53
CA GLU A 82 -16.03 -5.20 4.30
C GLU A 82 -15.00 -5.02 3.17
N GLN A 83 -14.10 -4.04 3.28
CA GLN A 83 -13.02 -3.86 2.31
C GLN A 83 -12.13 -5.12 2.22
N GLY A 84 -11.84 -5.56 1.00
CA GLY A 84 -10.85 -6.61 0.71
C GLY A 84 -11.38 -8.06 0.74
N GLN A 85 -12.66 -8.28 1.06
CA GLN A 85 -13.29 -9.58 0.84
C GLN A 85 -13.26 -9.94 -0.66
N PRO A 86 -12.83 -11.16 -1.01
CA PRO A 86 -12.87 -11.60 -2.40
C PRO A 86 -14.33 -11.58 -2.88
N PRO A 87 -14.58 -11.19 -4.15
CA PRO A 87 -15.93 -11.19 -4.69
C PRO A 87 -16.55 -12.59 -4.56
N PRO A 88 -17.88 -12.68 -4.37
CA PRO A 88 -18.58 -13.96 -4.19
C PRO A 88 -18.27 -14.93 -5.33
N ALA A 89 -18.30 -16.23 -5.00
CA ALA A 89 -17.89 -17.31 -5.90
C ALA A 89 -18.64 -17.34 -7.25
N THR A 90 -19.78 -16.66 -7.34
CA THR A 90 -20.77 -16.66 -8.40
C THR A 90 -20.56 -15.59 -9.49
N ALA A 91 -19.59 -14.67 -9.37
CA ALA A 91 -19.33 -13.69 -10.42
C ALA A 91 -18.72 -14.35 -11.68
N PRO A 92 -19.18 -14.04 -12.91
CA PRO A 92 -18.64 -14.61 -14.15
C PRO A 92 -17.15 -14.24 -14.30
N ARG A 93 -16.29 -15.24 -14.52
CA ARG A 93 -14.82 -15.09 -14.47
C ARG A 93 -14.17 -15.35 -15.81
N THR A 94 -13.49 -14.36 -16.36
CA THR A 94 -12.36 -14.59 -17.29
C THR A 94 -11.05 -14.56 -16.49
N ALA A 95 -10.02 -15.29 -16.93
CA ALA A 95 -8.75 -15.39 -16.22
C ALA A 95 -8.03 -14.03 -16.02
N GLN A 96 -8.23 -13.09 -16.95
CA GLN A 96 -7.68 -11.72 -16.86
C GLN A 96 -8.51 -10.81 -15.95
N ALA A 97 -9.84 -10.96 -15.94
CA ALA A 97 -10.71 -10.31 -14.95
C ALA A 97 -10.35 -10.74 -13.51
N ASN A 98 -9.88 -11.99 -13.33
CA ASN A 98 -9.39 -12.47 -12.05
C ASN A 98 -8.16 -11.68 -11.56
N GLY A 99 -7.22 -11.35 -12.46
CA GLY A 99 -6.02 -10.58 -12.12
C GLY A 99 -6.34 -9.14 -11.70
N ILE A 100 -7.18 -8.43 -12.46
CA ILE A 100 -7.58 -7.05 -12.15
C ILE A 100 -8.43 -7.00 -10.86
N ALA A 101 -9.45 -7.86 -10.75
CA ALA A 101 -10.29 -7.92 -9.54
C ALA A 101 -9.45 -8.23 -8.30
N THR A 102 -8.47 -9.14 -8.41
CA THR A 102 -7.56 -9.44 -7.31
C THR A 102 -6.69 -8.24 -6.91
N ILE A 103 -6.16 -7.48 -7.87
CA ILE A 103 -5.38 -6.26 -7.58
C ILE A 103 -6.25 -5.21 -6.88
N THR A 104 -7.47 -5.03 -7.37
CA THR A 104 -8.43 -4.08 -6.79
C THR A 104 -8.78 -4.47 -5.37
N ALA A 105 -9.14 -5.73 -5.11
CA ALA A 105 -9.44 -6.24 -3.77
C ALA A 105 -8.26 -6.07 -2.80
N ARG A 106 -7.02 -6.31 -3.26
CA ARG A 106 -5.83 -6.11 -2.45
C ARG A 106 -5.52 -4.65 -2.14
N THR A 107 -5.81 -3.77 -3.09
CA THR A 107 -5.67 -2.33 -2.88
C THR A 107 -6.64 -1.90 -1.78
N LYS A 108 -7.90 -2.32 -1.88
CA LYS A 108 -8.93 -2.11 -0.85
C LYS A 108 -8.52 -2.66 0.51
N GLU A 109 -8.03 -3.90 0.57
CA GLU A 109 -7.50 -4.51 1.80
C GLU A 109 -6.36 -3.70 2.42
N ALA A 110 -5.42 -3.23 1.59
CA ALA A 110 -4.31 -2.43 2.05
C ALA A 110 -4.76 -1.05 2.57
N SER A 111 -5.79 -0.44 1.99
CA SER A 111 -6.39 0.81 2.49
C SER A 111 -7.11 0.58 3.82
N ALA A 112 -7.83 -0.53 3.95
CA ALA A 112 -8.52 -0.90 5.18
C ALA A 112 -7.56 -1.05 6.36
N ILE A 113 -6.48 -1.82 6.15
CA ILE A 113 -5.43 -2.00 7.16
C ILE A 113 -4.80 -0.65 7.55
N ARG A 114 -4.55 0.26 6.59
CA ARG A 114 -4.01 1.60 6.91
C ARG A 114 -4.97 2.43 7.75
N LEU A 115 -6.26 2.36 7.46
CA LEU A 115 -7.27 3.08 8.22
C LEU A 115 -7.37 2.56 9.66
N PHE A 116 -7.31 1.24 9.88
CA PHE A 116 -7.20 0.67 11.23
C PHE A 116 -5.95 1.13 11.97
N LEU A 117 -4.81 1.22 11.28
CA LEU A 117 -3.58 1.74 11.88
C LEU A 117 -3.69 3.23 12.26
N ALA A 118 -4.48 4.01 11.52
CA ALA A 118 -4.71 5.43 11.80
C ALA A 118 -5.69 5.68 12.95
N ASP A 119 -6.54 4.72 13.29
CA ASP A 119 -7.52 4.81 14.40
C ASP A 119 -6.89 4.49 15.78
N HIS A 120 -5.62 4.04 15.81
CA HIS A 120 -4.78 3.82 17.01
C HIS A 120 -5.40 2.97 18.14
N THR A 121 -6.49 2.23 17.89
CA THR A 121 -7.15 1.43 18.92
C THR A 121 -6.48 0.05 19.05
N ASN A 122 -5.81 -0.18 20.18
CA ASN A 122 -5.11 -1.44 20.49
C ASN A 122 -6.00 -2.69 20.38
N ALA A 123 -7.31 -2.56 20.61
CA ALA A 123 -8.26 -3.68 20.59
C ALA A 123 -8.33 -4.39 19.22
N GLN A 124 -7.87 -3.76 18.13
CA GLN A 124 -7.90 -4.33 16.78
C GLN A 124 -6.52 -4.69 16.22
N ALA A 125 -5.45 -4.56 17.01
CA ALA A 125 -4.08 -4.77 16.55
C ALA A 125 -3.84 -6.21 16.02
N GLU A 126 -4.35 -7.23 16.73
CA GLU A 126 -4.20 -8.63 16.30
C GLU A 126 -5.02 -8.97 15.05
N VAL A 127 -6.26 -8.46 14.94
CA VAL A 127 -7.09 -8.62 13.73
C VAL A 127 -6.44 -7.93 12.53
N THR A 128 -5.91 -6.73 12.72
CA THR A 128 -5.23 -5.97 11.66
C THR A 128 -3.91 -6.66 11.26
N GLY A 129 -3.20 -7.25 12.22
CA GLY A 129 -2.01 -8.06 11.97
C GLY A 129 -2.32 -9.35 11.20
N SER A 130 -3.40 -10.07 11.53
CA SER A 130 -3.78 -11.29 10.81
C SER A 130 -4.19 -11.01 9.36
N ARG A 131 -4.95 -9.93 9.14
CA ARG A 131 -5.28 -9.41 7.80
C ARG A 131 -4.03 -9.08 6.97
N ALA A 132 -3.07 -8.36 7.56
CA ALA A 132 -1.81 -8.05 6.88
C ALA A 132 -0.99 -9.29 6.53
N ARG A 133 -0.94 -10.31 7.42
CA ARG A 133 -0.29 -11.60 7.12
C ARG A 133 -0.97 -12.33 5.96
N ALA A 134 -2.30 -12.36 5.93
CA ALA A 134 -3.06 -12.98 4.84
C ALA A 134 -2.78 -12.27 3.50
N LEU A 135 -2.68 -10.93 3.51
CA LEU A 135 -2.31 -10.15 2.32
C LEU A 135 -0.90 -10.49 1.81
N VAL A 136 0.07 -10.65 2.71
CA VAL A 136 1.44 -11.10 2.36
C VAL A 136 1.41 -12.50 1.73
N GLN A 137 0.75 -13.47 2.37
CA GLN A 137 0.65 -14.85 1.88
C GLN A 137 0.03 -14.90 0.48
N ALA A 138 -1.10 -14.22 0.28
CA ALA A 138 -1.77 -14.16 -1.01
C ALA A 138 -0.88 -13.53 -2.10
N THR A 139 -0.07 -12.52 -1.74
CA THR A 139 0.80 -11.82 -2.69
C THR A 139 2.03 -12.64 -3.06
N THR A 140 2.61 -13.39 -2.12
CA THR A 140 3.72 -14.32 -2.36
C THR A 140 3.33 -15.38 -3.39
N ALA A 141 2.14 -15.98 -3.27
CA ALA A 141 1.67 -17.04 -4.17
C ALA A 141 1.55 -16.59 -5.65
N GLN A 142 1.52 -15.30 -5.92
CA GLN A 142 1.36 -14.76 -7.28
C GLN A 142 2.66 -14.26 -7.91
N GLY A 143 3.79 -14.33 -7.22
CA GLY A 143 5.09 -13.93 -7.77
C GLY A 143 5.14 -12.47 -8.20
N ARG A 144 4.61 -11.54 -7.38
CA ARG A 144 4.62 -10.10 -7.66
C ARG A 144 5.52 -9.34 -6.68
N PRO A 145 6.83 -9.15 -6.99
CA PRO A 145 7.82 -8.69 -6.02
C PRO A 145 7.51 -7.32 -5.42
N ARG A 146 7.10 -6.35 -6.24
CA ARG A 146 6.76 -4.99 -5.76
C ARG A 146 5.57 -5.00 -4.81
N ALA A 147 4.52 -5.76 -5.14
CA ALA A 147 3.34 -5.87 -4.29
C ALA A 147 3.69 -6.56 -2.96
N LEU A 148 4.57 -7.57 -3.00
CA LEU A 148 5.03 -8.27 -1.81
C LEU A 148 5.81 -7.33 -0.87
N VAL A 149 6.70 -6.48 -1.41
CA VAL A 149 7.37 -5.44 -0.63
C VAL A 149 6.36 -4.53 0.05
N GLN A 150 5.36 -4.04 -0.68
CA GLN A 150 4.33 -3.16 -0.13
C GLN A 150 3.49 -3.84 0.97
N ALA A 151 3.15 -5.13 0.79
CA ALA A 151 2.43 -5.91 1.80
C ALA A 151 3.28 -6.15 3.06
N ASN A 152 4.57 -6.46 2.90
CA ASN A 152 5.50 -6.62 4.03
C ASN A 152 5.66 -5.31 4.81
N VAL A 153 5.78 -4.16 4.12
CA VAL A 153 5.83 -2.84 4.77
C VAL A 153 4.58 -2.58 5.61
N LEU A 154 3.41 -2.98 5.12
CA LEU A 154 2.16 -2.85 5.85
C LEU A 154 2.10 -3.80 7.06
N LEU A 155 2.54 -5.05 6.91
CA LEU A 155 2.67 -6.00 8.02
C LEU A 155 3.64 -5.50 9.10
N THR A 156 4.78 -4.93 8.70
CA THR A 156 5.72 -4.27 9.62
C THR A 156 5.02 -3.18 10.41
N ALA A 157 4.20 -2.34 9.76
CA ALA A 157 3.45 -1.29 10.45
C ALA A 157 2.50 -1.87 11.51
N CYS A 158 1.77 -2.94 11.19
CA CYS A 158 0.89 -3.62 12.14
C CYS A 158 1.64 -4.20 13.33
N LEU A 159 2.76 -4.90 13.07
CA LEU A 159 3.58 -5.50 14.13
C LEU A 159 4.17 -4.43 15.05
N ALA A 160 4.67 -3.34 14.48
CA ALA A 160 5.22 -2.23 15.25
C ALA A 160 4.14 -1.52 16.09
N ALA A 161 2.94 -1.27 15.52
CA ALA A 161 1.82 -0.70 16.25
C ALA A 161 1.34 -1.60 17.40
N ALA A 162 1.43 -2.92 17.24
CA ALA A 162 1.15 -3.90 18.29
C ALA A 162 2.28 -4.08 19.32
N GLY A 163 3.36 -3.28 19.26
CA GLY A 163 4.51 -3.41 20.16
C GLY A 163 5.44 -4.59 19.87
N ARG A 164 5.24 -5.32 18.76
CA ARG A 164 6.01 -6.52 18.38
C ARG A 164 7.25 -6.16 17.56
N MET A 165 8.08 -5.26 18.10
CA MET A 165 9.25 -4.70 17.40
C MET A 165 10.21 -5.76 16.81
N PRO A 166 10.61 -6.83 17.55
CA PRO A 166 11.55 -7.82 17.01
C PRO A 166 11.03 -8.56 15.76
N GLU A 167 9.72 -8.78 15.67
CA GLU A 167 9.08 -9.38 14.50
C GLU A 167 8.95 -8.37 13.35
N ALA A 168 8.62 -7.11 13.68
CA ALA A 168 8.55 -6.04 12.70
C ALA A 168 9.89 -5.85 11.97
N GLU A 169 11.02 -5.92 12.71
CA GLU A 169 12.38 -5.89 12.15
C GLU A 169 12.67 -7.09 11.23
N GLN A 170 12.27 -8.30 11.64
CA GLN A 170 12.43 -9.51 10.82
C GLN A 170 11.72 -9.41 9.48
N VAL A 171 10.52 -8.80 9.47
CA VAL A 171 9.75 -8.57 8.24
C VAL A 171 10.36 -7.43 7.41
N LEU A 172 10.79 -6.34 8.05
CA LEU A 172 11.25 -5.15 7.36
C LEU A 172 12.63 -5.32 6.73
N ALA A 173 13.58 -5.98 7.40
CA ALA A 173 14.97 -6.10 6.94
C ALA A 173 15.10 -6.60 5.48
N PRO A 174 14.47 -7.71 5.06
CA PRO A 174 14.56 -8.17 3.66
C PRO A 174 13.85 -7.24 2.66
N ALA A 175 12.75 -6.60 3.06
CA ALA A 175 12.07 -5.60 2.22
C ALA A 175 12.95 -4.36 2.03
N ALA A 176 13.58 -3.87 3.10
CA ALA A 176 14.49 -2.73 3.07
C ALA A 176 15.78 -3.03 2.29
N ALA A 177 16.36 -4.22 2.42
CA ALA A 177 17.48 -4.65 1.56
C ALA A 177 17.10 -4.65 0.07
N THR A 178 15.90 -5.11 -0.26
CA THR A 178 15.39 -5.10 -1.64
C THR A 178 15.22 -3.68 -2.16
N CYS A 179 14.61 -2.79 -1.38
CA CYS A 179 14.45 -1.39 -1.75
C CYS A 179 15.78 -0.65 -1.85
N SER A 180 16.74 -0.94 -0.97
CA SER A 180 18.10 -0.40 -0.98
C SER A 180 18.81 -0.77 -2.28
N ARG A 181 18.82 -2.06 -2.63
CA ARG A 181 19.46 -2.57 -3.86
C ARG A 181 18.84 -2.00 -5.15
N LEU A 182 17.53 -1.71 -5.13
CA LEU A 182 16.80 -1.20 -6.29
C LEU A 182 16.69 0.33 -6.32
N HIS A 183 17.27 1.04 -5.34
CA HIS A 183 17.14 2.49 -5.18
C HIS A 183 15.68 2.97 -5.15
N LEU A 184 14.82 2.26 -4.40
CA LEU A 184 13.40 2.56 -4.23
C LEU A 184 13.05 3.02 -2.80
N PRO A 185 13.66 4.10 -2.26
CA PRO A 185 13.44 4.52 -0.88
C PRO A 185 12.00 4.95 -0.63
N ARG A 186 11.31 5.47 -1.65
CA ARG A 186 9.92 5.94 -1.55
C ARG A 186 8.93 4.84 -1.14
N LEU A 187 9.23 3.56 -1.40
CA LEU A 187 8.37 2.47 -0.91
C LEU A 187 8.33 2.35 0.62
N LEU A 188 9.35 2.87 1.31
CA LEU A 188 9.43 2.92 2.77
C LEU A 188 9.16 4.32 3.32
N LEU A 189 9.57 5.37 2.60
CA LEU A 189 9.31 6.76 3.02
C LEU A 189 7.82 7.09 3.01
N ASP A 190 7.10 6.61 1.99
CA ASP A 190 5.64 6.79 1.88
C ASP A 190 4.88 5.85 2.85
N ALA A 191 5.59 5.12 3.71
CA ALA A 191 5.00 4.26 4.72
C ALA A 191 4.71 5.04 6.02
N SER A 192 3.94 4.41 6.91
CA SER A 192 3.45 5.02 8.14
C SER A 192 4.56 5.25 9.20
N PRO A 193 4.34 6.14 10.18
CA PRO A 193 5.31 6.39 11.26
C PRO A 193 5.85 5.13 11.96
N PRO A 194 5.05 4.07 12.22
CA PRO A 194 5.57 2.82 12.79
C PRO A 194 6.68 2.17 11.95
N VAL A 195 6.61 2.24 10.61
CA VAL A 195 7.66 1.69 9.73
C VAL A 195 8.97 2.46 9.88
N ARG A 196 8.89 3.80 10.03
CA ARG A 196 10.08 4.64 10.27
C ARG A 196 10.74 4.31 11.61
N SER A 197 9.95 4.02 12.64
CA SER A 197 10.47 3.57 13.94
C SER A 197 11.24 2.24 13.81
N VAL A 198 10.72 1.27 13.06
CA VAL A 198 11.42 0.01 12.80
C VAL A 198 12.68 0.24 11.97
N ALA A 199 12.65 1.12 10.97
CA ALA A 199 13.84 1.46 10.18
C ALA A 199 14.93 2.13 11.03
N ALA A 200 14.55 2.99 11.97
CA ALA A 200 15.47 3.58 12.96
C ALA A 200 16.07 2.51 13.88
N SER A 201 15.26 1.54 14.35
CA SER A 201 15.77 0.41 15.15
C SER A 201 16.79 -0.44 14.38
N LEU A 202 16.52 -0.75 13.11
CA LEU A 202 17.46 -1.46 12.24
C LEU A 202 18.77 -0.68 12.05
N ARG A 203 18.69 0.64 11.85
CA ARG A 203 19.86 1.52 11.74
C ARG A 203 20.69 1.48 13.02
N ASP A 204 20.05 1.59 14.18
CA ASP A 204 20.74 1.62 15.46
C ASP A 204 21.36 0.25 15.79
N ALA A 205 20.72 -0.85 15.37
CA ALA A 205 21.30 -2.19 15.43
C ALA A 205 22.54 -2.32 14.53
N GLN A 206 22.51 -1.78 13.31
CA GLN A 206 23.64 -1.79 12.39
C GLN A 206 24.82 -1.00 12.94
N ARG A 207 24.59 0.23 13.43
CA ARG A 207 25.61 1.10 14.02
C ARG A 207 26.19 0.54 15.32
N GLY A 208 25.36 -0.14 16.11
CA GLY A 208 25.76 -0.74 17.38
C GLY A 208 26.39 -2.12 17.27
N GLY A 209 26.65 -2.64 16.05
CA GLY A 209 27.20 -3.99 15.86
C GLY A 209 26.27 -5.13 16.30
N ARG A 210 24.96 -4.87 16.44
CA ARG A 210 23.93 -5.83 16.84
C ARG A 210 23.16 -6.40 15.65
N TRP A 211 23.74 -6.29 14.44
CA TRP A 211 23.12 -6.81 13.23
C TRP A 211 22.98 -8.33 13.32
N ARG A 212 21.77 -8.86 13.09
CA ARG A 212 21.54 -10.30 13.16
C ARG A 212 22.11 -10.99 11.92
N ALA A 213 22.78 -12.13 12.11
CA ALA A 213 23.48 -12.84 11.02
C ALA A 213 22.55 -13.26 9.87
N GLN A 214 21.28 -13.54 10.16
CA GLN A 214 20.27 -13.91 9.17
C GLN A 214 19.71 -12.72 8.35
N TRP A 215 20.01 -11.47 8.74
CA TRP A 215 19.50 -10.30 8.04
C TRP A 215 20.38 -9.93 6.85
N PRO A 216 19.77 -9.67 5.67
CA PRO A 216 20.52 -9.27 4.49
C PRO A 216 21.17 -7.89 4.69
N THR A 217 22.33 -7.66 4.09
CA THR A 217 23.01 -6.37 4.14
C THR A 217 22.13 -5.26 3.57
N ILE A 218 22.07 -4.12 4.27
CA ILE A 218 21.39 -2.90 3.85
C ILE A 218 22.41 -1.77 3.85
N ALA A 219 22.40 -0.93 2.82
CA ALA A 219 23.27 0.23 2.76
C ALA A 219 22.96 1.20 3.92
N PRO A 220 23.94 1.62 4.75
CA PRO A 220 23.69 2.50 5.89
C PRO A 220 22.97 3.80 5.52
N GLU A 221 23.36 4.43 4.42
CA GLU A 221 22.78 5.66 3.89
C GLU A 221 21.29 5.51 3.54
N PHE A 222 20.86 4.30 3.17
CA PHE A 222 19.47 4.00 2.88
C PHE A 222 18.62 4.00 4.16
N LEU A 223 19.12 3.38 5.23
CA LEU A 223 18.43 3.38 6.53
C LEU A 223 18.42 4.78 7.14
N ASP A 224 19.48 5.57 6.96
CA ASP A 224 19.51 6.98 7.38
C ASP A 224 18.42 7.80 6.67
N THR A 225 18.31 7.66 5.36
CA THR A 225 17.27 8.33 4.55
C THR A 225 15.86 7.96 5.02
N VAL A 226 15.59 6.68 5.29
CA VAL A 226 14.25 6.20 5.67
C VAL A 226 13.89 6.57 7.12
N ALA A 227 14.86 6.54 8.03
CA ALA A 227 14.63 6.87 9.43
C ALA A 227 14.39 8.37 9.65
N HIS A 228 15.00 9.23 8.83
CA HIS A 228 14.90 10.69 8.92
C HIS A 228 14.60 11.30 7.54
N PRO A 229 13.33 11.26 7.10
CA PRO A 229 12.95 11.95 5.86
C PRO A 229 13.19 13.46 6.01
N VAL A 230 13.94 14.04 5.07
CA VAL A 230 14.11 15.50 4.90
C VAL A 230 12.80 16.12 4.42
#